data_AF-A0AA46VV85-F1
#
_entry.id   AF-A0AA46VV85-F1
#
_cell.length_a   1.000
_cell.length_b   1.000
_cell.length_c   1.000
_cell.angle_alpha   90.00
_cell.angle_beta   90.00
_cell.angle_gamma   90.00
#
_symmetry.space_group_name_H-M   'P 1'
#
loop_
_entity.id
_entity.type
_entity.pdbx_description
1 polymer ?
#
loop_
_entity_poly.entity_id
_entity_poly.type
_entity_poly.pdbx_seq_one_letter_code
_entity_poly.pdbx_strand_id
1 'polypeptide(L)'
;MSLFSAVEMAPRDPILGINEAFNADTRTTKVNLGVGVYCDEDGRIPLLRAVAEAEKIRVAQHAPRGYLPIDGIAAYDLAVQKLLLGADSPLIASGRVLTTQSVGGTGALKIGADFLKQLLPNAVVAISDPSWENHRALFETAGFPVQNYRYYDAASHDVNRGGMLEDLKNLPDHSVVVLHACCHNPTGVDLNLEDWRKVLEVVKAKGHVPFLDMAYQGFGQGIQEDAIAVRLFAESGMTFFASSSFSKSLSLYGERVGALSIITESKEETARVLSQVKRVIRTNYSNPPTHGAIISAAVLNDPALRAMWEEELGEMRVRIQGMRKAMVERLADNPAGQDFSFVGRQCGMFSYSGLTAEQAQRLRSEFGIYALDTGRICVAALNQKNIDVVCDAIKKVL
;
A
#
# COMPACT_ATOMS: atom_id res chain seq x y z
N MET A 1 5.12 -24.39 36.93
CA MET A 1 4.56 -23.76 35.72
C MET A 1 5.71 -23.37 34.81
N SER A 2 5.57 -23.57 33.49
CA SER A 2 6.61 -23.18 32.53
C SER A 2 6.54 -21.67 32.26
N LEU A 3 7.60 -21.08 31.72
CA LEU A 3 7.62 -19.67 31.32
C LEU A 3 6.48 -19.31 30.34
N PHE A 4 6.04 -20.28 29.53
CA PHE A 4 5.09 -20.07 28.45
C PHE A 4 3.68 -20.61 28.73
N SER A 5 3.38 -21.04 29.97
CA SER A 5 2.08 -21.67 30.26
C SER A 5 0.88 -20.74 30.11
N ALA A 6 1.10 -19.42 30.07
CA ALA A 6 0.06 -18.41 29.88
C ALA A 6 0.05 -17.81 28.45
N VAL A 7 0.93 -18.28 27.55
CA VAL A 7 0.97 -17.76 26.17
C VAL A 7 -0.21 -18.34 25.40
N GLU A 8 -1.14 -17.46 25.01
CA GLU A 8 -2.28 -17.81 24.18
C GLU A 8 -1.89 -17.92 22.70
N MET A 9 -2.61 -18.75 21.95
CA MET A 9 -2.46 -18.81 20.50
C MET A 9 -2.94 -17.49 19.89
N ALA A 10 -2.07 -16.80 19.16
CA ALA A 10 -2.45 -15.57 18.46
C ALA A 10 -3.57 -15.85 17.44
N PRO A 11 -4.49 -14.90 17.21
CA PRO A 11 -5.44 -14.98 16.11
C PRO A 11 -4.70 -15.18 14.78
N ARG A 12 -5.23 -16.04 13.90
CA ARG A 12 -4.66 -16.22 12.56
C ARG A 12 -4.93 -14.99 11.72
N ASP A 13 -3.91 -14.53 10.98
CA ASP A 13 -4.09 -13.53 9.94
C ASP A 13 -5.08 -14.07 8.88
N PRO A 14 -6.18 -13.35 8.59
CA PRO A 14 -7.23 -13.84 7.71
C PRO A 14 -6.76 -14.04 6.26
N ILE A 15 -5.74 -13.29 5.80
CA ILE A 15 -5.15 -13.46 4.47
C ILE A 15 -4.27 -14.71 4.44
N LEU A 16 -3.45 -14.93 5.48
CA LEU A 16 -2.61 -16.13 5.57
C LEU A 16 -3.46 -17.41 5.66
N GLY A 17 -4.54 -17.40 6.44
CA GLY A 17 -5.46 -18.54 6.53
C GLY A 17 -6.08 -18.92 5.18
N ILE A 18 -6.39 -17.93 4.34
CA ILE A 18 -6.87 -18.18 2.97
C ILE A 18 -5.80 -18.79 2.09
N ASN A 19 -4.54 -18.34 2.19
CA ASN A 19 -3.45 -18.93 1.41
C ASN A 19 -3.18 -20.39 1.81
N GLU A 20 -3.24 -20.73 3.09
CA GLU A 20 -3.14 -22.11 3.57
C GLU A 20 -4.26 -22.98 2.99
N ALA A 21 -5.51 -22.51 3.09
CA ALA A 21 -6.66 -23.21 2.56
C ALA A 21 -6.63 -23.35 1.02
N PHE A 22 -6.14 -22.34 0.31
CA PHE A 22 -5.94 -22.39 -1.14
C PHE A 22 -4.87 -23.41 -1.50
N ASN A 23 -3.74 -23.45 -0.79
CA ASN A 23 -2.66 -24.39 -1.07
C ASN A 23 -3.08 -25.85 -0.80
N ALA A 24 -3.85 -26.09 0.26
CA ALA A 24 -4.34 -27.42 0.62
C ALA A 24 -5.43 -27.97 -0.33
N ASP A 25 -6.09 -27.12 -1.12
CA ASP A 25 -7.13 -27.53 -2.06
C ASP A 25 -6.55 -28.29 -3.26
N THR A 26 -7.05 -29.49 -3.52
CA THR A 26 -6.56 -30.36 -4.60
C THR A 26 -7.20 -30.07 -5.96
N ARG A 27 -8.18 -29.17 -6.05
CA ARG A 27 -8.80 -28.76 -7.32
C ARG A 27 -7.78 -28.07 -8.22
N THR A 28 -7.75 -28.45 -9.50
CA THR A 28 -6.86 -27.86 -10.50
C THR A 28 -7.37 -26.52 -11.06
N THR A 29 -8.65 -26.21 -10.87
CA THR A 29 -9.33 -25.00 -11.35
C THR A 29 -9.48 -23.92 -10.28
N LYS A 30 -8.79 -24.06 -9.14
CA LYS A 30 -8.89 -23.11 -8.02
C LYS A 30 -8.26 -21.76 -8.36
N VAL A 31 -8.84 -20.67 -7.84
CA VAL A 31 -8.36 -19.29 -8.06
C VAL A 31 -8.21 -18.59 -6.72
N ASN A 32 -7.05 -17.95 -6.49
CA ASN A 32 -6.81 -17.17 -5.28
C ASN A 32 -7.01 -15.68 -5.56
N LEU A 33 -8.17 -15.13 -5.17
CA LEU A 33 -8.46 -13.69 -5.19
C LEU A 33 -8.21 -13.04 -3.82
N GLY A 34 -7.80 -13.81 -2.82
CA GLY A 34 -7.49 -13.33 -1.47
C GLY A 34 -6.08 -12.76 -1.34
N VAL A 35 -5.18 -13.04 -2.27
CA VAL A 35 -3.79 -12.57 -2.25
C VAL A 35 -3.67 -11.05 -2.43
N GLY A 36 -2.55 -10.50 -1.95
CA GLY A 36 -2.19 -9.08 -2.10
C GLY A 36 -1.06 -8.83 -3.09
N VAL A 37 -0.99 -9.62 -4.16
CA VAL A 37 0.08 -9.59 -5.16
C VAL A 37 -0.48 -9.47 -6.58
N TYR A 38 0.31 -8.90 -7.48
CA TYR A 38 0.04 -8.96 -8.91
C TYR A 38 0.47 -10.33 -9.45
N CYS A 39 -0.42 -10.97 -10.22
CA CYS A 39 -0.10 -12.18 -10.98
C CYS A 39 -0.18 -11.89 -12.49
N ASP A 40 0.65 -12.50 -13.31
CA ASP A 40 0.60 -12.45 -14.78
C ASP A 40 -0.54 -13.32 -15.37
N GLU A 41 -0.56 -13.49 -16.70
CA GLU A 41 -1.54 -14.32 -17.41
C GLU A 41 -1.42 -15.83 -17.11
N ASP A 42 -0.32 -16.26 -16.50
CA ASP A 42 -0.12 -17.63 -16.01
C ASP A 42 -0.43 -17.77 -14.50
N GLY A 43 -0.89 -16.68 -13.87
CA GLY A 43 -1.23 -16.67 -12.45
C GLY A 43 0.00 -16.63 -11.54
N ARG A 44 1.16 -16.18 -12.03
CA ARG A 44 2.43 -16.14 -11.30
C ARG A 44 2.88 -14.71 -11.02
N ILE A 45 3.65 -14.51 -9.96
CA ILE A 45 4.28 -13.21 -9.69
C ILE A 45 5.39 -12.99 -10.74
N PRO A 46 5.36 -11.92 -11.55
CA PRO A 46 6.39 -11.68 -12.56
C PRO A 46 7.67 -11.15 -11.93
N LEU A 47 8.82 -11.55 -12.48
CA LEU A 47 10.08 -10.82 -12.30
C LEU A 47 10.17 -9.79 -13.42
N LEU A 48 10.15 -8.51 -13.07
CA LEU A 48 10.17 -7.43 -14.07
C LEU A 48 11.49 -7.44 -14.86
N ARG A 49 11.43 -7.13 -16.15
CA ARG A 49 12.56 -7.04 -17.08
C ARG A 49 13.62 -6.06 -16.55
N ALA A 50 13.20 -4.89 -16.09
CA ALA A 50 14.11 -3.89 -15.53
C ALA A 50 14.84 -4.40 -14.27
N VAL A 51 14.13 -5.15 -13.43
CA VAL A 51 14.68 -5.77 -12.21
C VAL A 51 15.66 -6.88 -12.58
N ALA A 52 15.30 -7.77 -13.50
CA ALA A 52 16.17 -8.86 -13.94
C ALA A 52 17.48 -8.33 -14.55
N GLU A 53 17.42 -7.24 -15.31
CA GLU A 53 18.63 -6.62 -15.87
C GLU A 53 19.50 -5.97 -14.81
N ALA A 54 18.89 -5.21 -13.88
CA ALA A 54 19.60 -4.65 -12.74
C ALA A 54 20.28 -5.74 -11.87
N GLU A 55 19.64 -6.90 -11.70
CA GLU A 55 20.21 -8.03 -10.97
C GLU A 55 21.42 -8.64 -11.68
N LYS A 56 21.37 -8.81 -13.00
CA LYS A 56 22.54 -9.29 -13.78
C LYS A 56 23.73 -8.35 -13.62
N ILE A 57 23.50 -7.03 -13.77
CA ILE A 57 24.51 -6.01 -13.57
C ILE A 57 25.10 -6.11 -12.16
N ARG A 58 24.23 -6.25 -11.15
CA ARG A 58 24.64 -6.34 -9.75
C ARG A 58 25.50 -7.57 -9.46
N VAL A 59 25.11 -8.74 -9.95
CA VAL A 59 25.86 -9.98 -9.74
C VAL A 59 27.25 -9.90 -10.38
N ALA A 60 27.35 -9.35 -11.60
CA ALA A 60 28.61 -9.20 -12.32
C ALA A 60 29.63 -8.29 -11.61
N GLN A 61 29.19 -7.39 -10.74
CA GLN A 61 30.08 -6.51 -9.97
C GLN A 61 30.87 -7.23 -8.87
N HIS A 62 30.43 -8.42 -8.43
CA HIS A 62 31.04 -9.17 -7.32
C HIS A 62 31.32 -8.36 -6.04
N ALA A 63 30.56 -7.29 -5.79
CA ALA A 63 30.88 -6.36 -4.70
C ALA A 63 30.75 -7.01 -3.31
N PRO A 64 31.51 -6.56 -2.30
CA PRO A 64 31.36 -7.01 -0.92
C PRO A 64 29.99 -6.62 -0.34
N ARG A 65 29.57 -7.33 0.73
CA ARG A 65 28.26 -7.18 1.38
C ARG A 65 28.42 -6.74 2.85
N GLY A 66 29.14 -5.65 3.05
CA GLY A 66 29.27 -5.01 4.36
C GLY A 66 27.97 -4.32 4.81
N TYR A 67 27.97 -3.79 6.02
CA TYR A 67 26.82 -3.05 6.55
C TYR A 67 26.56 -1.76 5.75
N LEU A 68 25.28 -1.43 5.61
CA LEU A 68 24.83 -0.14 5.11
C LEU A 68 24.84 0.92 6.23
N PRO A 69 24.78 2.22 5.88
CA PRO A 69 24.33 3.26 6.81
C PRO A 69 22.98 2.89 7.44
N ILE A 70 22.73 3.40 8.64
CA ILE A 70 21.49 3.14 9.39
C ILE A 70 20.25 3.54 8.58
N ASP A 71 20.33 4.64 7.86
CA ASP A 71 19.32 5.19 6.98
C ASP A 71 19.28 4.54 5.58
N GLY A 72 20.24 3.68 5.25
CA GLY A 72 20.28 2.96 3.98
C GLY A 72 21.17 3.60 2.92
N ILE A 73 20.82 3.36 1.66
CA ILE A 73 21.63 3.76 0.50
C ILE A 73 21.21 5.16 0.05
N ALA A 74 22.09 6.15 0.19
CA ALA A 74 21.78 7.55 -0.15
C ALA A 74 21.24 7.76 -1.59
N ALA A 75 21.75 7.00 -2.57
CA ALA A 75 21.28 7.06 -3.96
C ALA A 75 19.87 6.47 -4.14
N TYR A 76 19.49 5.49 -3.32
CA TYR A 76 18.13 4.97 -3.25
C TYR A 76 17.22 6.01 -2.59
N ASP A 77 17.63 6.56 -1.44
CA ASP A 77 16.82 7.52 -0.68
C ASP A 77 16.48 8.76 -1.52
N LEU A 78 17.46 9.31 -2.25
CA LEU A 78 17.23 10.44 -3.15
C LEU A 78 16.31 10.08 -4.33
N ALA A 79 16.44 8.87 -4.88
CA ALA A 79 15.57 8.41 -5.97
C ALA A 79 14.11 8.29 -5.49
N VAL A 80 13.89 7.82 -4.25
CA VAL A 80 12.56 7.79 -3.64
C VAL A 80 12.00 9.22 -3.45
N GLN A 81 12.81 10.16 -2.96
CA GLN A 81 12.37 11.55 -2.81
C GLN A 81 11.88 12.13 -4.14
N LYS A 82 12.66 11.95 -5.21
CA LYS A 82 12.30 12.43 -6.56
C LYS A 82 11.04 11.74 -7.10
N LEU A 83 10.86 10.45 -6.82
CA LEU A 83 9.68 9.70 -7.24
C LEU A 83 8.40 10.23 -6.57
N LEU A 84 8.45 10.49 -5.27
CA LEU A 84 7.31 10.98 -4.50
C LEU A 84 7.01 12.46 -4.79
N LEU A 85 8.03 13.31 -4.75
CA LEU A 85 7.87 14.77 -4.72
C LEU A 85 8.12 15.46 -6.08
N GLY A 86 8.63 14.72 -7.06
CA GLY A 86 9.10 15.26 -8.34
C GLY A 86 10.58 15.62 -8.31
N ALA A 87 11.24 15.52 -9.47
CA ALA A 87 12.69 15.74 -9.59
C ALA A 87 13.13 17.17 -9.21
N ASP A 88 12.27 18.16 -9.49
CA ASP A 88 12.52 19.58 -9.27
C ASP A 88 11.90 20.12 -7.97
N SER A 89 11.60 19.23 -7.01
CA SER A 89 10.95 19.63 -5.76
C SER A 89 11.77 20.66 -4.98
N PRO A 90 11.20 21.84 -4.64
CA PRO A 90 11.90 22.84 -3.84
C PRO A 90 12.20 22.37 -2.41
N LEU A 91 11.43 21.41 -1.89
CA LEU A 91 11.68 20.80 -0.58
C LEU A 91 12.97 19.97 -0.58
N ILE A 92 13.23 19.23 -1.67
CA ILE A 92 14.48 18.49 -1.84
C ILE A 92 15.65 19.47 -1.95
N ALA A 93 15.53 20.48 -2.82
CA ALA A 93 16.57 21.48 -3.04
C ALA A 93 16.93 22.28 -1.77
N SER A 94 15.94 22.59 -0.94
CA SER A 94 16.14 23.28 0.36
C SER A 94 16.55 22.35 1.50
N GLY A 95 16.68 21.04 1.26
CA GLY A 95 17.08 20.06 2.26
C GLY A 95 16.03 19.83 3.35
N ARG A 96 14.75 20.02 3.04
CA ARG A 96 13.59 19.86 3.95
C ARG A 96 12.95 18.47 3.90
N VAL A 97 13.62 17.52 3.28
CA VAL A 97 13.15 16.14 3.13
C VAL A 97 14.25 15.21 3.62
N LEU A 98 13.95 14.41 4.64
CA LEU A 98 14.73 13.22 4.94
C LEU A 98 14.04 11.99 4.39
N THR A 99 14.82 11.01 3.97
CA THR A 99 14.31 9.69 3.58
C THR A 99 15.25 8.64 4.11
N THR A 100 14.68 7.59 4.67
CA THR A 100 15.41 6.42 5.15
C THR A 100 14.84 5.18 4.50
N GLN A 101 15.69 4.32 3.98
CA GLN A 101 15.32 3.00 3.54
C GLN A 101 14.72 2.19 4.69
N SER A 102 13.64 1.46 4.40
CA SER A 102 12.92 0.63 5.36
C SER A 102 12.68 -0.79 4.84
N VAL A 103 12.29 -1.67 5.75
CA VAL A 103 11.87 -3.05 5.46
C VAL A 103 10.45 -3.05 4.87
N GLY A 104 10.33 -2.64 3.62
CA GLY A 104 9.06 -2.38 2.93
C GLY A 104 8.29 -1.20 3.53
N GLY A 105 7.08 -0.96 3.02
CA GLY A 105 6.18 0.07 3.57
C GLY A 105 5.79 -0.19 5.03
N THR A 106 5.64 -1.47 5.40
CA THR A 106 5.40 -1.86 6.80
C THR A 106 6.52 -1.40 7.74
N GLY A 107 7.78 -1.55 7.33
CA GLY A 107 8.91 -1.03 8.09
C GLY A 107 8.88 0.50 8.18
N ALA A 108 8.52 1.19 7.10
CA ALA A 108 8.39 2.66 7.10
C ALA A 108 7.33 3.14 8.08
N LEU A 109 6.14 2.52 8.05
CA LEU A 109 5.06 2.75 9.02
C LEU A 109 5.53 2.50 10.44
N LYS A 110 6.24 1.40 10.71
CA LYS A 110 6.72 1.06 12.06
C LYS A 110 7.73 2.07 12.59
N ILE A 111 8.72 2.45 11.79
CA ILE A 111 9.72 3.47 12.16
C ILE A 111 9.02 4.81 12.43
N GLY A 112 8.10 5.21 11.55
CA GLY A 112 7.32 6.43 11.70
C GLY A 112 6.44 6.42 12.94
N ALA A 113 5.76 5.31 13.23
CA ALA A 113 4.93 5.13 14.42
C ALA A 113 5.76 5.20 15.71
N ASP A 114 6.89 4.48 15.77
CA ASP A 114 7.76 4.49 16.95
C ASP A 114 8.37 5.87 17.21
N PHE A 115 8.72 6.60 16.15
CA PHE A 115 9.18 7.98 16.26
C PHE A 115 8.04 8.92 16.71
N LEU A 116 6.86 8.82 16.10
CA LEU A 116 5.67 9.58 16.49
C LEU A 116 5.30 9.33 17.96
N LYS A 117 5.48 8.11 18.46
CA LYS A 117 5.14 7.78 19.86
C LYS A 117 6.03 8.52 20.85
N GLN A 118 7.28 8.80 20.48
CA GLN A 118 8.20 9.62 21.28
C GLN A 118 7.82 11.09 21.27
N LEU A 119 7.24 11.59 20.17
CA LEU A 119 6.85 12.99 20.00
C LEU A 119 5.47 13.30 20.59
N LEU A 120 4.49 12.43 20.31
CA LEU A 120 3.08 12.59 20.59
C LEU A 120 2.53 11.34 21.31
N PRO A 121 2.98 11.05 22.54
CA PRO A 121 2.66 9.81 23.25
C PRO A 121 1.16 9.61 23.51
N ASN A 122 0.37 10.68 23.49
CA ASN A 122 -1.06 10.65 23.78
C ASN A 122 -1.93 10.91 22.54
N ALA A 123 -1.34 11.05 21.35
CA ALA A 123 -2.12 11.25 20.13
C ALA A 123 -2.99 10.03 19.82
N VAL A 124 -4.15 10.28 19.23
CA VAL A 124 -4.96 9.25 18.60
C VAL A 124 -4.47 9.04 17.19
N VAL A 125 -4.46 7.79 16.74
CA VAL A 125 -4.25 7.44 15.33
C VAL A 125 -5.62 7.14 14.71
N ALA A 126 -5.93 7.81 13.60
CA ALA A 126 -7.15 7.61 12.85
C ALA A 126 -6.83 6.92 11.51
N ILE A 127 -7.56 5.84 11.19
CA ILE A 127 -7.42 5.06 9.95
C ILE A 127 -8.77 5.02 9.21
N SER A 128 -8.77 4.77 7.91
CA SER A 128 -10.00 4.63 7.13
C SER A 128 -10.89 3.47 7.61
N ASP A 129 -12.21 3.61 7.48
CA ASP A 129 -13.17 2.52 7.66
C ASP A 129 -13.62 1.95 6.30
N PRO A 130 -13.22 0.72 5.93
CA PRO A 130 -12.14 -0.08 6.51
C PRO A 130 -10.77 0.41 6.02
N SER A 131 -9.69 -0.17 6.58
CA SER A 131 -8.31 0.04 6.13
C SER A 131 -7.59 -1.29 5.93
N TRP A 132 -6.33 -1.23 5.48
CA TRP A 132 -5.47 -2.40 5.53
C TRP A 132 -5.30 -2.84 6.99
N GLU A 133 -5.67 -4.09 7.28
CA GLU A 133 -5.77 -4.64 8.64
C GLU A 133 -4.55 -4.32 9.52
N ASN A 134 -3.35 -4.45 8.93
CA ASN A 134 -2.11 -4.26 9.66
C ASN A 134 -1.86 -2.80 10.06
N HIS A 135 -2.58 -1.80 9.54
CA HIS A 135 -2.51 -0.43 10.08
C HIS A 135 -2.90 -0.41 11.55
N ARG A 136 -4.04 -1.01 11.89
CA ARG A 136 -4.51 -1.07 13.29
C ARG A 136 -3.51 -1.82 14.16
N ALA A 137 -3.16 -3.04 13.78
CA ALA A 137 -2.23 -3.87 14.54
C ALA A 137 -0.87 -3.19 14.77
N LEU A 138 -0.32 -2.55 13.73
CA LEU A 138 0.97 -1.85 13.81
C LEU A 138 0.93 -0.66 14.77
N PHE A 139 -0.06 0.22 14.64
CA PHE A 139 -0.14 1.43 15.47
C PHE A 139 -0.57 1.11 16.92
N GLU A 140 -1.45 0.14 17.14
CA GLU A 140 -1.77 -0.35 18.49
C GLU A 140 -0.55 -0.99 19.17
N THR A 141 0.23 -1.79 18.44
CA THR A 141 1.49 -2.37 18.95
C THR A 141 2.56 -1.31 19.21
N ALA A 142 2.55 -0.20 18.47
CA ALA A 142 3.37 0.98 18.77
C ALA A 142 2.83 1.79 19.98
N GLY A 143 1.69 1.38 20.55
CA GLY A 143 1.12 1.91 21.80
C GLY A 143 0.08 3.02 21.60
N PHE A 144 -0.41 3.24 20.39
CA PHE A 144 -1.44 4.26 20.13
C PHE A 144 -2.86 3.72 20.32
N PRO A 145 -3.81 4.52 20.83
CA PRO A 145 -5.22 4.27 20.58
C PRO A 145 -5.52 4.49 19.09
N VAL A 146 -6.11 3.49 18.44
CA VAL A 146 -6.48 3.55 17.02
C VAL A 146 -8.00 3.59 16.87
N GLN A 147 -8.50 4.57 16.14
CA GLN A 147 -9.92 4.68 15.78
C GLN A 147 -10.11 4.80 14.28
N ASN A 148 -11.34 4.56 13.82
CA ASN A 148 -11.68 4.67 12.41
C ASN A 148 -12.30 6.06 12.12
N TYR A 149 -12.08 6.57 10.91
CA TYR A 149 -12.93 7.60 10.31
C TYR A 149 -13.72 6.98 9.16
N ARG A 150 -14.99 7.36 8.98
CA ARG A 150 -15.83 6.88 7.87
C ARG A 150 -15.11 7.10 6.55
N TYR A 151 -15.07 6.07 5.70
CA TYR A 151 -14.45 6.17 4.39
C TYR A 151 -15.29 5.47 3.33
N TYR A 152 -15.42 4.15 3.35
CA TYR A 152 -16.20 3.40 2.36
C TYR A 152 -17.68 3.40 2.73
N ASP A 153 -18.55 3.73 1.77
CA ASP A 153 -19.99 3.56 1.87
C ASP A 153 -20.44 2.33 1.07
N ALA A 154 -20.93 1.32 1.78
CA ALA A 154 -21.39 0.08 1.17
C ALA A 154 -22.63 0.27 0.29
N ALA A 155 -23.44 1.32 0.52
CA ALA A 155 -24.63 1.58 -0.28
C ALA A 155 -24.29 2.17 -1.65
N SER A 156 -23.35 3.12 -1.73
CA SER A 156 -22.91 3.73 -2.99
C SER A 156 -21.70 3.05 -3.65
N HIS A 157 -21.01 2.16 -2.92
CA HIS A 157 -19.72 1.59 -3.30
C HIS A 157 -18.62 2.63 -3.57
N ASP A 158 -18.74 3.81 -2.94
CA ASP A 158 -17.84 4.96 -3.09
C ASP A 158 -17.48 5.56 -1.71
N VAL A 159 -16.77 6.68 -1.68
CA VAL A 159 -16.37 7.35 -0.44
C VAL A 159 -17.56 8.08 0.20
N ASN A 160 -17.79 7.83 1.49
CA ASN A 160 -18.62 8.67 2.37
C ASN A 160 -17.90 9.99 2.69
N ARG A 161 -17.85 10.91 1.71
CA ARG A 161 -17.12 12.19 1.82
C ARG A 161 -17.59 13.05 2.99
N GLY A 162 -18.91 13.13 3.18
CA GLY A 162 -19.51 13.91 4.28
C GLY A 162 -19.11 13.35 5.64
N GLY A 163 -19.29 12.03 5.84
CA GLY A 163 -18.93 11.37 7.08
C GLY A 163 -17.43 11.39 7.36
N MET A 164 -16.59 11.21 6.33
CA MET A 164 -15.14 11.33 6.44
C MET A 164 -14.73 12.69 6.99
N LEU A 165 -15.20 13.78 6.38
CA LEU A 165 -14.82 15.13 6.80
C LEU A 165 -15.39 15.50 8.17
N GLU A 166 -16.57 15.01 8.52
CA GLU A 166 -17.15 15.16 9.86
C GLU A 166 -16.28 14.47 10.92
N ASP A 167 -15.91 13.20 10.70
CA ASP A 167 -15.10 12.44 11.65
C ASP A 167 -13.72 13.05 11.83
N LEU A 168 -13.07 13.47 10.74
CA LEU A 168 -11.78 14.16 10.79
C LEU A 168 -11.85 15.47 11.59
N LYS A 169 -12.93 16.26 11.46
CA LYS A 169 -13.12 17.49 12.26
C LYS A 169 -13.33 17.20 13.75
N ASN A 170 -13.96 16.07 14.05
CA ASN A 170 -14.29 15.65 15.41
C ASN A 170 -13.13 14.92 16.12
N LEU A 171 -12.04 14.58 15.40
CA LEU A 171 -10.83 14.07 16.03
C LEU A 171 -10.26 15.08 17.05
N PRO A 172 -9.60 14.62 18.13
CA PRO A 172 -8.78 15.48 18.96
C PRO A 172 -7.74 16.21 18.11
N ASP A 173 -7.48 17.49 18.41
CA ASP A 173 -6.43 18.26 17.74
C ASP A 173 -5.10 17.52 17.80
N HIS A 174 -4.28 17.65 16.76
CA HIS A 174 -2.98 16.96 16.65
C HIS A 174 -3.02 15.43 16.61
N SER A 175 -4.17 14.82 16.31
CA SER A 175 -4.26 13.40 15.94
C SER A 175 -3.41 13.05 14.71
N VAL A 176 -2.92 11.80 14.64
CA VAL A 176 -2.24 11.23 13.47
C VAL A 176 -3.29 10.65 12.54
N VAL A 177 -3.29 11.03 11.26
CA VAL A 177 -4.27 10.55 10.27
C VAL A 177 -3.53 9.76 9.20
N VAL A 178 -3.78 8.44 9.15
CA VAL A 178 -3.19 7.53 8.17
C VAL A 178 -4.03 7.56 6.90
N LEU A 179 -3.42 7.95 5.79
CA LEU A 179 -4.11 8.22 4.52
C LEU A 179 -3.50 7.36 3.41
N HIS A 180 -4.29 6.51 2.77
CA HIS A 180 -3.85 5.83 1.55
C HIS A 180 -3.72 6.88 0.45
N ALA A 181 -2.53 7.04 -0.11
CA ALA A 181 -2.30 8.12 -1.07
C ALA A 181 -2.99 7.87 -2.42
N CYS A 182 -3.16 6.60 -2.80
CA CYS A 182 -3.97 6.10 -3.91
C CYS A 182 -4.21 4.60 -3.74
N CYS A 183 -5.04 4.02 -4.61
CA CYS A 183 -5.34 2.59 -4.70
C CYS A 183 -5.73 1.99 -3.34
N HIS A 184 -6.71 2.61 -2.68
CA HIS A 184 -7.08 2.29 -1.30
C HIS A 184 -7.20 0.79 -1.05
N ASN A 185 -6.46 0.28 -0.06
CA ASN A 185 -6.56 -1.10 0.38
C ASN A 185 -7.44 -1.15 1.64
N PRO A 186 -8.60 -1.82 1.61
CA PRO A 186 -8.95 -2.93 0.70
C PRO A 186 -9.98 -2.64 -0.40
N THR A 187 -10.54 -1.44 -0.47
CA THR A 187 -11.78 -1.19 -1.24
C THR A 187 -11.55 -0.84 -2.71
N GLY A 188 -10.38 -0.31 -3.05
CA GLY A 188 -10.08 0.27 -4.35
C GLY A 188 -10.77 1.62 -4.59
N VAL A 189 -11.44 2.21 -3.60
CA VAL A 189 -12.12 3.50 -3.77
C VAL A 189 -11.16 4.63 -3.37
N ASP A 190 -10.92 5.59 -4.26
CA ASP A 190 -9.98 6.68 -4.05
C ASP A 190 -10.66 8.06 -4.00
N LEU A 191 -10.03 8.98 -3.27
CA LEU A 191 -10.38 10.40 -3.27
C LEU A 191 -9.93 11.07 -4.57
N ASN A 192 -10.76 11.97 -5.10
CA ASN A 192 -10.33 12.85 -6.19
C ASN A 192 -9.57 14.09 -5.65
N LEU A 193 -9.05 14.93 -6.55
CA LEU A 193 -8.28 16.12 -6.15
C LEU A 193 -9.08 17.12 -5.30
N GLU A 194 -10.37 17.29 -5.56
CA GLU A 194 -11.23 18.18 -4.77
C GLU A 194 -11.45 17.63 -3.35
N ASP A 195 -11.66 16.33 -3.24
CA ASP A 195 -11.76 15.64 -1.96
C ASP A 195 -10.46 15.80 -1.16
N TRP A 196 -9.30 15.60 -1.80
CA TRP A 196 -7.99 15.81 -1.16
C TRP A 196 -7.77 17.23 -0.64
N ARG A 197 -8.23 18.26 -1.38
CA ARG A 197 -8.18 19.65 -0.90
C ARG A 197 -9.00 19.86 0.37
N LYS A 198 -10.21 19.29 0.43
CA LYS A 198 -11.07 19.36 1.63
C LYS A 198 -10.45 18.64 2.82
N VAL A 199 -9.83 17.48 2.60
CA VAL A 199 -9.09 16.74 3.64
C VAL A 199 -7.91 17.58 4.16
N LEU A 200 -7.13 18.17 3.25
CA LEU A 200 -6.01 19.04 3.62
C LEU A 200 -6.45 20.23 4.47
N GLU A 201 -7.57 20.89 4.13
CA GLU A 201 -8.12 21.99 4.92
C GLU A 201 -8.43 21.58 6.36
N VAL A 202 -9.09 20.43 6.56
CA VAL A 202 -9.40 19.93 7.91
C VAL A 202 -8.13 19.58 8.66
N VAL A 203 -7.22 18.84 8.01
CA VAL A 203 -5.95 18.42 8.62
C VAL A 203 -5.11 19.63 9.05
N LYS A 204 -5.05 20.68 8.24
CA LYS A 204 -4.43 21.96 8.60
C LYS A 204 -5.12 22.64 9.77
N ALA A 205 -6.44 22.82 9.70
CA ALA A 205 -7.20 23.55 10.70
C ALA A 205 -7.09 22.93 12.10
N LYS A 206 -7.00 21.59 12.16
CA LYS A 206 -6.91 20.81 13.40
C LYS A 206 -5.46 20.52 13.84
N GLY A 207 -4.47 20.98 13.07
CA GLY A 207 -3.06 20.66 13.30
C GLY A 207 -2.76 19.17 13.33
N HIS A 208 -3.54 18.35 12.61
CA HIS A 208 -3.33 16.90 12.54
C HIS A 208 -2.02 16.57 11.83
N VAL A 209 -1.45 15.40 12.14
CA VAL A 209 -0.22 14.89 11.52
C VAL A 209 -0.59 13.91 10.41
N PRO A 210 -0.40 14.27 9.13
CA PRO A 210 -0.66 13.35 8.03
C PRO A 210 0.41 12.26 7.97
N PHE A 211 -0.02 11.00 7.86
CA PHE A 211 0.84 9.87 7.55
C PHE A 211 0.32 9.19 6.27
N LEU A 212 0.87 9.59 5.13
CA LEU A 212 0.48 9.02 3.83
C LEU A 212 1.13 7.65 3.63
N ASP A 213 0.34 6.64 3.27
CA ASP A 213 0.83 5.33 2.85
C ASP A 213 0.69 5.16 1.32
N MET A 214 1.84 5.05 0.64
CA MET A 214 1.99 5.01 -0.81
C MET A 214 2.57 3.65 -1.24
N ALA A 215 1.74 2.61 -1.19
CA ALA A 215 2.18 1.25 -1.52
C ALA A 215 1.99 0.84 -2.99
N TYR A 216 1.26 1.65 -3.77
CA TYR A 216 0.76 1.28 -5.10
C TYR A 216 0.98 2.36 -6.18
N GLN A 217 1.94 3.27 -5.99
CA GLN A 217 2.24 4.32 -6.97
C GLN A 217 2.49 3.70 -8.37
N GLY A 218 1.69 4.13 -9.35
CA GLY A 218 1.71 3.67 -10.74
C GLY A 218 0.61 2.65 -11.09
N PHE A 219 -0.09 2.08 -10.11
CA PHE A 219 -1.20 1.15 -10.34
C PHE A 219 -2.56 1.83 -10.50
N GLY A 220 -2.66 3.12 -10.17
CA GLY A 220 -3.91 3.85 -10.23
C GLY A 220 -4.14 4.42 -11.63
N GLN A 221 -3.73 5.67 -11.80
CA GLN A 221 -3.76 6.40 -13.07
C GLN A 221 -2.37 6.43 -13.74
N GLY A 222 -1.31 6.50 -12.92
CA GLY A 222 0.06 6.58 -13.41
C GLY A 222 1.01 7.02 -12.31
N ILE A 223 2.32 6.96 -12.58
CA ILE A 223 3.35 7.19 -11.54
C ILE A 223 3.27 8.62 -10.99
N GLN A 224 3.00 9.60 -11.84
CA GLN A 224 2.96 11.00 -11.45
C GLN A 224 1.60 11.36 -10.84
N GLU A 225 0.54 10.87 -11.46
CA GLU A 225 -0.85 11.09 -11.11
C GLU A 225 -1.16 10.52 -9.72
N ASP A 226 -0.65 9.32 -9.44
CA ASP A 226 -0.84 8.65 -8.15
C ASP A 226 -0.14 9.36 -6.99
N ALA A 227 0.85 10.22 -7.27
CA ALA A 227 1.56 11.01 -6.26
C ALA A 227 0.86 12.32 -5.87
N ILE A 228 -0.31 12.63 -6.45
CA ILE A 228 -0.96 13.93 -6.29
C ILE A 228 -1.27 14.28 -4.83
N ALA A 229 -1.67 13.31 -4.00
CA ALA A 229 -1.93 13.52 -2.58
C ALA A 229 -0.65 13.96 -1.85
N VAL A 230 0.45 13.22 -2.03
CA VAL A 230 1.75 13.53 -1.41
C VAL A 230 2.24 14.92 -1.83
N ARG A 231 2.10 15.26 -3.12
CA ARG A 231 2.52 16.57 -3.65
C ARG A 231 1.63 17.71 -3.15
N LEU A 232 0.33 17.49 -3.04
CA LEU A 232 -0.60 18.46 -2.47
C LEU A 232 -0.21 18.80 -1.01
N PHE A 233 0.09 17.78 -0.19
CA PHE A 233 0.56 18.01 1.18
C PHE A 233 1.92 18.72 1.21
N ALA A 234 2.84 18.41 0.30
CA ALA A 234 4.13 19.09 0.16
C ALA A 234 3.99 20.58 -0.20
N GLU A 235 3.17 20.91 -1.19
CA GLU A 235 2.88 22.29 -1.61
C GLU A 235 2.17 23.09 -0.50
N SER A 236 1.47 22.39 0.38
CA SER A 236 0.73 23.00 1.48
C SER A 236 1.64 23.62 2.57
N GLY A 237 2.92 23.26 2.60
CA GLY A 237 3.89 23.70 3.60
C GLY A 237 3.84 22.93 4.93
N MET A 238 2.93 21.96 5.08
CA MET A 238 2.84 21.11 6.28
C MET A 238 4.04 20.18 6.43
N THR A 239 4.34 19.83 7.68
CA THR A 239 5.16 18.67 8.00
C THR A 239 4.30 17.41 7.98
N PHE A 240 4.83 16.32 7.41
CA PHE A 240 4.10 15.07 7.29
C PHE A 240 5.03 13.87 7.06
N PHE A 241 4.45 12.69 7.19
CA PHE A 241 5.11 11.41 6.97
C PHE A 241 4.59 10.75 5.69
N ALA A 242 5.48 10.10 4.94
CA ALA A 242 5.13 9.25 3.83
C ALA A 242 5.83 7.89 3.95
N SER A 243 5.04 6.82 4.08
CA SER A 243 5.48 5.44 3.86
C SER A 243 5.38 5.15 2.36
N SER A 244 6.44 4.57 1.78
CA SER A 244 6.44 4.10 0.39
C SER A 244 6.96 2.68 0.29
N SER A 245 6.46 1.93 -0.71
CA SER A 245 6.80 0.53 -0.89
C SER A 245 7.03 0.17 -2.35
N PHE A 246 8.10 -0.56 -2.61
CA PHE A 246 8.41 -1.14 -3.92
C PHE A 246 8.02 -2.61 -4.05
N SER A 247 7.39 -3.19 -3.02
CA SER A 247 6.95 -4.59 -3.07
C SER A 247 6.05 -4.89 -4.28
N LYS A 248 5.20 -3.94 -4.68
CA LYS A 248 4.28 -4.11 -5.80
C LYS A 248 4.84 -3.50 -7.08
N SER A 249 5.24 -2.23 -7.03
CA SER A 249 5.64 -1.46 -8.22
C SER A 249 6.89 -2.01 -8.90
N LEU A 250 7.81 -2.64 -8.15
CA LEU A 250 8.96 -3.38 -8.71
C LEU A 250 8.80 -4.91 -8.62
N SER A 251 7.64 -5.42 -8.20
CA SER A 251 7.43 -6.85 -7.92
C SER A 251 8.43 -7.44 -6.89
N LEU A 252 9.03 -6.60 -6.04
CA LEU A 252 10.04 -6.98 -5.04
C LEU A 252 9.41 -7.28 -3.67
N TYR A 253 8.40 -8.15 -3.62
CA TYR A 253 7.63 -8.45 -2.41
C TYR A 253 8.52 -9.00 -1.27
N GLY A 254 9.31 -10.02 -1.60
CA GLY A 254 10.15 -10.76 -0.65
C GLY A 254 11.42 -10.01 -0.23
N GLU A 255 11.89 -9.07 -1.05
CA GLU A 255 13.10 -8.28 -0.78
C GLU A 255 12.90 -7.15 0.23
N ARG A 256 11.64 -6.89 0.60
CA ARG A 256 11.24 -5.92 1.63
C ARG A 256 11.84 -4.52 1.39
N VAL A 257 11.60 -3.97 0.21
CA VAL A 257 12.11 -2.65 -0.19
C VAL A 257 11.04 -1.57 -0.01
N GLY A 258 11.32 -0.57 0.82
CA GLY A 258 10.47 0.60 1.03
C GLY A 258 11.25 1.77 1.60
N ALA A 259 10.56 2.86 1.93
CA ALA A 259 11.19 3.99 2.60
C ALA A 259 10.19 4.78 3.45
N LEU A 260 10.71 5.40 4.51
CA LEU A 260 10.06 6.46 5.25
C LEU A 260 10.63 7.80 4.78
N SER A 261 9.77 8.68 4.29
CA SER A 261 10.10 10.08 4.03
C SER A 261 9.38 10.99 5.03
N ILE A 262 10.10 11.99 5.57
CA ILE A 262 9.53 12.99 6.47
C ILE A 262 9.83 14.37 5.89
N ILE A 263 8.79 15.18 5.73
CA ILE A 263 8.89 16.57 5.30
C ILE A 263 8.94 17.44 6.55
N THR A 264 9.96 18.29 6.65
CA THR A 264 10.23 19.15 7.82
C THR A 264 10.20 20.62 7.43
N GLU A 265 10.29 21.53 8.40
CA GLU A 265 10.21 22.99 8.19
C GLU A 265 11.51 23.60 7.67
N SER A 266 12.66 23.02 8.03
CA SER A 266 13.98 23.51 7.63
C SER A 266 15.00 22.38 7.53
N LYS A 267 16.14 22.66 6.88
CA LYS A 267 17.31 21.76 6.81
C LYS A 267 17.90 21.44 8.19
N GLU A 268 17.86 22.40 9.10
CA GLU A 268 18.32 22.21 10.48
C GLU A 268 17.41 21.22 11.21
N GLU A 269 16.09 21.36 11.04
CA GLU A 269 15.14 20.41 11.60
C GLU A 269 15.27 19.02 10.98
N THR A 270 15.46 18.94 9.66
CA THR A 270 15.73 17.67 8.96
C THR A 270 16.87 16.90 9.60
N ALA A 271 17.98 17.59 9.93
CA ALA A 271 19.14 16.97 10.57
C ALA A 271 18.83 16.45 11.98
N ARG A 272 18.09 17.23 12.79
CA ARG A 272 17.65 16.80 14.13
C ARG A 272 16.74 15.59 14.05
N VAL A 273 15.71 15.62 13.20
CA VAL A 273 14.75 14.53 13.03
C VAL A 273 15.47 13.26 12.57
N LEU A 274 16.33 13.35 11.55
CA LEU A 274 17.09 12.20 11.06
C LEU A 274 17.94 11.55 12.16
N SER A 275 18.55 12.34 13.05
CA SER A 275 19.33 11.79 14.17
C SER A 275 18.50 10.91 15.11
N GLN A 276 17.23 11.29 15.36
CA GLN A 276 16.33 10.52 16.22
C GLN A 276 15.76 9.30 15.49
N VAL A 277 15.38 9.44 14.21
CA VAL A 277 14.94 8.33 13.37
C VAL A 277 16.03 7.25 13.27
N LYS A 278 17.30 7.64 13.14
CA LYS A 278 18.43 6.68 13.17
C LYS A 278 18.51 5.91 14.48
N ARG A 279 18.18 6.52 15.64
CA ARG A 279 18.13 5.79 16.92
C ARG A 279 17.03 4.72 16.90
N VAL A 280 15.83 5.09 16.45
CA VAL A 280 14.69 4.16 16.29
C VAL A 280 15.07 2.96 15.42
N ILE A 281 15.68 3.21 14.26
CA ILE A 281 16.12 2.15 13.34
C ILE A 281 17.22 1.30 13.99
N ARG A 282 18.23 1.93 14.59
CA ARG A 282 19.41 1.27 15.13
C ARG A 282 19.07 0.26 16.23
N THR A 283 18.05 0.54 17.02
CA THR A 283 17.56 -0.32 18.11
C THR A 283 16.46 -1.27 17.69
N ASN A 284 16.01 -1.20 16.43
CA ASN A 284 15.08 -2.17 15.86
C ASN A 284 15.84 -3.24 15.08
N TYR A 285 16.48 -2.86 13.96
CA TYR A 285 17.17 -3.79 13.06
C TYR A 285 18.58 -3.34 12.63
N SER A 286 19.15 -2.34 13.32
CA SER A 286 20.48 -1.79 13.05
C SER A 286 20.61 -0.99 11.74
N ASN A 287 20.56 -1.66 10.59
CA ASN A 287 20.61 -1.08 9.25
C ASN A 287 19.85 -1.99 8.26
N PRO A 288 19.28 -1.43 7.17
CA PRO A 288 18.38 -2.16 6.29
C PRO A 288 19.13 -3.12 5.33
N PRO A 289 18.42 -4.07 4.67
CA PRO A 289 19.03 -5.02 3.75
C PRO A 289 19.52 -4.36 2.44
N THR A 290 20.54 -4.93 1.80
CA THR A 290 21.21 -4.30 0.65
C THR A 290 20.58 -4.61 -0.71
N HIS A 291 20.22 -5.87 -0.98
CA HIS A 291 19.98 -6.36 -2.34
C HIS A 291 18.88 -5.57 -3.05
N GLY A 292 17.64 -5.68 -2.58
CA GLY A 292 16.51 -5.02 -3.23
C GLY A 292 16.65 -3.49 -3.35
N ALA A 293 17.27 -2.80 -2.39
CA ALA A 293 17.46 -1.36 -2.47
C ALA A 293 18.54 -0.94 -3.49
N ILE A 294 19.61 -1.73 -3.67
CA ILE A 294 20.56 -1.50 -4.77
C ILE A 294 19.87 -1.70 -6.12
N ILE A 295 19.05 -2.75 -6.26
CA ILE A 295 18.31 -3.03 -7.49
C ILE A 295 17.33 -1.90 -7.80
N SER A 296 16.53 -1.48 -6.82
CA SER A 296 15.65 -0.32 -6.97
C SER A 296 16.43 0.94 -7.31
N ALA A 297 17.56 1.22 -6.64
CA ALA A 297 18.37 2.38 -6.97
C ALA A 297 18.91 2.34 -8.41
N ALA A 298 19.35 1.18 -8.88
CA ALA A 298 19.81 1.01 -10.25
C ALA A 298 18.67 1.29 -11.26
N VAL A 299 17.50 0.68 -11.04
CA VAL A 299 16.33 0.88 -11.92
C VAL A 299 15.86 2.35 -11.92
N LEU A 300 15.83 3.01 -10.76
CA LEU A 300 15.30 4.37 -10.65
C LEU A 300 16.27 5.44 -11.17
N ASN A 301 17.59 5.20 -11.14
CA ASN A 301 18.60 6.20 -11.50
C ASN A 301 19.21 6.00 -12.89
N ASP A 302 19.08 4.82 -13.49
CA ASP A 302 19.49 4.59 -14.89
C ASP A 302 18.33 4.90 -15.85
N PRO A 303 18.49 5.82 -16.83
CA PRO A 303 17.39 6.21 -17.71
C PRO A 303 16.78 5.07 -18.53
N ALA A 304 17.57 4.08 -18.95
CA ALA A 304 17.09 2.97 -19.78
C ALA A 304 16.31 1.95 -18.93
N LEU A 305 16.85 1.58 -17.76
CA LEU A 305 16.14 0.72 -16.81
C LEU A 305 14.88 1.39 -16.27
N ARG A 306 14.94 2.71 -16.04
CA ARG A 306 13.78 3.50 -15.61
C ARG A 306 12.67 3.44 -16.64
N ALA A 307 12.97 3.73 -17.90
CA ALA A 307 11.99 3.69 -18.99
C ALA A 307 11.35 2.29 -19.14
N MET A 308 12.18 1.25 -19.07
CA MET A 308 11.70 -0.14 -19.10
C MET A 308 10.75 -0.45 -17.95
N TRP A 309 11.08 -0.02 -16.73
CA TRP A 309 10.22 -0.21 -15.57
C TRP A 309 8.90 0.56 -15.68
N GLU A 310 8.93 1.80 -16.18
CA GLU A 310 7.71 2.61 -16.36
C GLU A 310 6.76 1.97 -17.38
N GLU A 311 7.31 1.41 -18.47
CA GLU A 311 6.56 0.64 -19.45
C GLU A 311 5.91 -0.60 -18.82
N GLU A 312 6.69 -1.44 -18.12
CA GLU A 312 6.19 -2.65 -17.45
C GLU A 312 5.10 -2.36 -16.42
N LEU A 313 5.31 -1.35 -15.58
CA LEU A 313 4.31 -0.94 -14.59
C LEU A 313 3.04 -0.41 -15.28
N GLY A 314 3.19 0.26 -16.44
CA GLY A 314 2.09 0.64 -17.31
C GLY A 314 1.31 -0.56 -17.85
N GLU A 315 1.98 -1.58 -18.37
CA GLU A 315 1.39 -2.84 -18.83
C GLU A 315 0.57 -3.50 -17.69
N MET A 316 1.16 -3.57 -16.49
CA MET A 316 0.52 -4.12 -15.30
C MET A 316 -0.77 -3.35 -14.93
N ARG A 317 -0.71 -2.01 -14.91
CA ARG A 317 -1.87 -1.14 -14.66
C ARG A 317 -2.98 -1.35 -15.68
N VAL A 318 -2.64 -1.26 -16.97
CA VAL A 318 -3.61 -1.39 -18.07
C VAL A 318 -4.30 -2.76 -18.04
N ARG A 319 -3.56 -3.83 -17.74
CA ARG A 319 -4.14 -5.17 -17.61
C ARG A 319 -5.16 -5.25 -16.47
N ILE A 320 -4.86 -4.69 -15.30
CA ILE A 320 -5.81 -4.63 -14.18
C ILE A 320 -7.09 -3.88 -14.60
N GLN A 321 -6.96 -2.74 -15.27
CA GLN A 321 -8.10 -1.98 -15.79
C GLN A 321 -8.93 -2.82 -16.79
N GLY A 322 -8.25 -3.57 -17.67
CA GLY A 322 -8.88 -4.53 -18.57
C GLY A 322 -9.67 -5.62 -17.84
N MET A 323 -9.11 -6.18 -16.75
CA MET A 323 -9.80 -7.17 -15.92
C MET A 323 -11.03 -6.60 -15.21
N ARG A 324 -10.96 -5.35 -14.73
CA ARG A 324 -12.13 -4.66 -14.16
C ARG A 324 -13.24 -4.53 -15.19
N LYS A 325 -12.92 -4.04 -16.39
CA LYS A 325 -13.87 -3.89 -17.49
C LYS A 325 -14.50 -5.24 -17.86
N ALA A 326 -13.67 -6.26 -18.04
CA ALA A 326 -14.11 -7.61 -18.36
C ALA A 326 -15.07 -8.19 -17.29
N MET A 327 -14.78 -7.95 -16.01
CA MET A 327 -15.64 -8.37 -14.90
C MET A 327 -16.99 -7.66 -14.93
N VAL A 328 -17.02 -6.34 -15.13
CA VAL A 328 -18.26 -5.55 -15.23
C VAL A 328 -19.13 -6.06 -16.36
N GLU A 329 -18.55 -6.23 -17.56
CA GLU A 329 -19.28 -6.72 -18.74
C GLU A 329 -19.87 -8.11 -18.51
N ARG A 330 -19.10 -9.03 -17.91
CA ARG A 330 -19.55 -10.40 -17.66
C ARG A 330 -20.62 -10.48 -16.58
N LEU A 331 -20.63 -9.58 -15.61
CA LEU A 331 -21.60 -9.56 -14.51
C LEU A 331 -22.83 -8.69 -14.79
N ALA A 332 -22.92 -8.00 -15.93
CA ALA A 332 -24.02 -7.10 -16.25
C ALA A 332 -25.42 -7.77 -16.14
N ASP A 333 -25.55 -8.99 -16.69
CA ASP A 333 -26.81 -9.75 -16.71
C ASP A 333 -26.85 -10.84 -15.61
N ASN A 334 -26.33 -10.54 -14.41
CA ASN A 334 -26.37 -11.49 -13.30
C ASN A 334 -27.82 -11.72 -12.81
N PRO A 335 -28.16 -12.93 -12.32
CA PRO A 335 -29.54 -13.28 -11.96
C PRO A 335 -30.11 -12.49 -10.78
N ALA A 336 -29.27 -11.90 -9.94
CA ALA A 336 -29.69 -11.07 -8.81
C ALA A 336 -30.01 -9.62 -9.20
N GLY A 337 -29.72 -9.20 -10.44
CA GLY A 337 -29.91 -7.83 -10.90
C GLY A 337 -29.01 -6.80 -10.19
N GLN A 338 -27.94 -7.26 -9.53
CA GLN A 338 -27.02 -6.40 -8.79
C GLN A 338 -26.10 -5.63 -9.76
N ASP A 339 -25.95 -4.31 -9.59
CA ASP A 339 -25.06 -3.51 -10.43
C ASP A 339 -23.59 -3.63 -9.98
N PHE A 340 -22.72 -4.14 -10.84
CA PHE A 340 -21.27 -4.25 -10.61
C PHE A 340 -20.44 -3.11 -11.23
N SER A 341 -21.08 -2.07 -11.79
CA SER A 341 -20.40 -0.94 -12.44
C SER A 341 -19.34 -0.25 -11.56
N PHE A 342 -19.50 -0.33 -10.23
CA PHE A 342 -18.54 0.20 -9.27
C PHE A 342 -17.15 -0.44 -9.35
N VAL A 343 -17.04 -1.71 -9.77
CA VAL A 343 -15.75 -2.39 -9.94
C VAL A 343 -14.89 -1.66 -10.98
N GLY A 344 -15.52 -1.09 -12.02
CA GLY A 344 -14.86 -0.29 -13.05
C GLY A 344 -14.46 1.11 -12.60
N ARG A 345 -15.09 1.67 -11.55
CA ARG A 345 -14.74 2.97 -10.97
C ARG A 345 -13.62 2.88 -9.93
N GLN A 346 -13.50 1.72 -9.28
CA GLN A 346 -12.45 1.42 -8.32
C GLN A 346 -11.08 1.24 -9.00
N CYS A 347 -10.02 1.46 -8.24
CA CYS A 347 -8.64 1.59 -8.68
C CYS A 347 -7.69 0.61 -7.97
N GLY A 348 -6.50 0.44 -8.52
CA GLY A 348 -5.46 -0.42 -7.95
C GLY A 348 -5.79 -1.91 -7.99
N MET A 349 -5.15 -2.69 -7.11
CA MET A 349 -5.22 -4.16 -7.15
C MET A 349 -6.50 -4.76 -6.57
N PHE A 350 -7.28 -4.00 -5.79
CA PHE A 350 -8.38 -4.56 -5.00
C PHE A 350 -9.74 -3.97 -5.35
N SER A 351 -10.78 -4.74 -5.06
CA SER A 351 -12.16 -4.29 -5.12
C SER A 351 -12.92 -4.88 -3.94
N TYR A 352 -13.75 -4.08 -3.28
CA TYR A 352 -14.82 -4.60 -2.43
C TYR A 352 -15.98 -5.01 -3.34
N SER A 353 -16.15 -6.31 -3.55
CA SER A 353 -17.10 -6.88 -4.52
C SER A 353 -18.57 -6.75 -4.10
N GLY A 354 -18.85 -6.39 -2.85
CA GLY A 354 -20.21 -6.40 -2.29
C GLY A 354 -20.75 -7.79 -1.95
N LEU A 355 -19.97 -8.85 -2.18
CA LEU A 355 -20.34 -10.20 -1.75
C LEU A 355 -20.38 -10.29 -0.22
N THR A 356 -21.41 -10.96 0.29
CA THR A 356 -21.52 -11.26 1.72
C THR A 356 -20.50 -12.33 2.13
N ALA A 357 -20.23 -12.45 3.43
CA ALA A 357 -19.38 -13.51 3.96
C ALA A 357 -19.90 -14.90 3.54
N GLU A 358 -21.21 -15.12 3.54
CA GLU A 358 -21.81 -16.39 3.10
C GLU A 358 -21.54 -16.66 1.62
N GLN A 359 -21.69 -15.65 0.75
CA GLN A 359 -21.40 -15.78 -0.68
C GLN A 359 -19.91 -16.03 -0.94
N ALA A 360 -19.01 -15.35 -0.22
CA ALA A 360 -17.56 -15.58 -0.32
C ALA A 360 -17.18 -17.00 0.14
N GLN A 361 -17.83 -17.50 1.20
CA GLN A 361 -17.63 -18.87 1.69
C GLN A 361 -18.15 -19.91 0.70
N ARG A 362 -19.30 -19.66 0.05
CA ARG A 362 -19.83 -20.50 -1.04
C ARG A 362 -18.91 -20.51 -2.26
N LEU A 363 -18.35 -19.35 -2.68
CA LEU A 363 -17.34 -19.30 -3.75
C LEU A 363 -16.15 -20.23 -3.47
N ARG A 364 -15.69 -20.23 -2.22
CA ARG A 364 -14.58 -21.08 -1.79
C ARG A 364 -14.96 -22.55 -1.77
N SER A 365 -16.06 -22.92 -1.11
CA SER A 365 -16.45 -24.32 -0.92
C SER A 365 -16.93 -24.97 -2.22
N GLU A 366 -17.81 -24.31 -2.98
CA GLU A 366 -18.46 -24.85 -4.17
C GLU A 366 -17.56 -24.76 -5.42
N PHE A 367 -16.80 -23.67 -5.58
CA PHE A 367 -16.09 -23.36 -6.84
C PHE A 367 -14.56 -23.31 -6.72
N GLY A 368 -14.00 -23.31 -5.51
CA GLY A 368 -12.55 -23.20 -5.32
C GLY A 368 -12.03 -21.80 -5.62
N ILE A 369 -12.86 -20.78 -5.47
CA ILE A 369 -12.52 -19.38 -5.69
C ILE A 369 -12.45 -18.70 -4.33
N TYR A 370 -11.25 -18.24 -3.98
CA TYR A 370 -10.95 -17.75 -2.65
C TYR A 370 -10.99 -16.22 -2.65
N ALA A 371 -12.05 -15.63 -2.12
CA ALA A 371 -12.15 -14.21 -1.77
C ALA A 371 -12.05 -14.03 -0.25
N LEU A 372 -11.77 -12.82 0.25
CA LEU A 372 -11.91 -12.57 1.68
C LEU A 372 -13.39 -12.58 2.09
N ASP A 373 -13.68 -12.99 3.33
CA ASP A 373 -15.04 -12.95 3.92
C ASP A 373 -15.62 -11.52 3.99
N THR A 374 -14.78 -10.49 3.88
CA THR A 374 -15.20 -9.08 3.75
C THR A 374 -15.71 -8.71 2.35
N GLY A 375 -15.65 -9.63 1.39
CA GLY A 375 -15.94 -9.37 -0.02
C GLY A 375 -14.76 -8.76 -0.79
N ARG A 376 -13.58 -8.60 -0.17
CA ARG A 376 -12.37 -8.15 -0.91
C ARG A 376 -11.95 -9.20 -1.94
N ILE A 377 -11.74 -8.75 -3.17
CA ILE A 377 -11.08 -9.51 -4.23
C ILE A 377 -9.83 -8.78 -4.74
N CYS A 378 -8.81 -9.53 -5.11
CA CYS A 378 -7.64 -9.05 -5.83
C CYS A 378 -7.89 -9.16 -7.33
N VAL A 379 -8.26 -8.03 -7.94
CA VAL A 379 -8.44 -7.93 -9.39
C VAL A 379 -7.14 -8.20 -10.14
N ALA A 380 -5.99 -7.92 -9.53
CA ALA A 380 -4.68 -8.22 -10.08
C ALA A 380 -4.33 -9.73 -10.13
N ALA A 381 -5.17 -10.59 -9.56
CA ALA A 381 -5.07 -12.05 -9.71
C ALA A 381 -5.99 -12.61 -10.82
N LEU A 382 -6.83 -11.76 -11.43
CA LEU A 382 -7.62 -12.12 -12.61
C LEU A 382 -6.77 -12.05 -13.88
N ASN A 383 -7.08 -12.92 -14.82
CA ASN A 383 -6.48 -13.00 -16.15
C ASN A 383 -7.47 -13.58 -17.16
N GLN A 384 -7.11 -13.58 -18.45
CA GLN A 384 -8.01 -14.05 -19.50
C GLN A 384 -8.41 -15.53 -19.35
N LYS A 385 -7.61 -16.32 -18.63
CA LYS A 385 -7.86 -17.75 -18.44
C LYS A 385 -8.84 -18.05 -17.32
N ASN A 386 -9.00 -17.15 -16.34
CA ASN A 386 -9.81 -17.39 -15.16
C ASN A 386 -11.03 -16.45 -15.01
N ILE A 387 -11.08 -15.34 -15.76
CA ILE A 387 -12.13 -14.34 -15.60
C ILE A 387 -13.54 -14.91 -15.84
N ASP A 388 -13.73 -15.76 -16.85
CA ASP A 388 -15.02 -16.39 -17.14
C ASP A 388 -15.45 -17.30 -15.98
N VAL A 389 -14.55 -18.16 -15.51
CA VAL A 389 -14.80 -19.09 -14.40
C VAL A 389 -15.18 -18.34 -13.12
N VAL A 390 -14.48 -17.23 -12.83
CA VAL A 390 -14.76 -16.39 -11.67
C VAL A 390 -16.13 -15.72 -11.77
N CYS A 391 -16.42 -15.07 -12.90
CA CYS A 391 -17.70 -14.37 -13.08
C CYS A 391 -18.88 -15.34 -13.07
N ASP A 392 -18.75 -16.52 -13.66
CA ASP A 392 -19.80 -17.54 -13.65
C ASP A 392 -20.06 -18.11 -12.25
N ALA A 393 -19.00 -18.31 -11.46
CA ALA A 393 -19.13 -18.71 -10.06
C ALA A 393 -19.80 -17.62 -9.22
N ILE A 394 -19.44 -16.35 -9.43
CA ILE A 394 -20.08 -15.20 -8.77
C ILE A 394 -21.59 -15.21 -9.06
N LYS A 395 -22.01 -15.34 -10.33
CA LYS A 395 -23.44 -15.42 -10.71
C LYS A 395 -24.21 -16.53 -10.01
N LYS A 396 -23.57 -17.64 -9.64
CA LYS A 396 -24.20 -18.79 -8.97
C LYS A 396 -24.32 -18.62 -7.45
N VAL A 397 -23.50 -17.76 -6.85
CA VAL A 397 -23.57 -17.48 -5.41
C VAL A 397 -24.39 -16.24 -5.10
N LEU A 398 -24.60 -15.36 -6.08
CA LEU A 398 -25.45 -14.17 -5.96
C LEU A 398 -26.89 -14.51 -5.59
#